data_AF-A0A5R1P2T9-F1
#
_entry.id   AF-A0A5R1P2T9-F1
#
_cell.length_a   1.000
_cell.length_b   1.000
_cell.length_c   1.000
_cell.angle_alpha   90.00
_cell.angle_beta   90.00
_cell.angle_gamma   90.00
#
_symmetry.space_group_name_H-M   'P 1'
#
loop_
_entity.id
_entity.type
_entity.pdbx_description
1 polymer ?
#
loop_
_entity_poly.entity_id
_entity_poly.type
_entity_poly.pdbx_seq_one_letter_code
_entity_poly.pdbx_strand_id
1 'polypeptide(L)'
;MISAENLLRVVPGLNGIFVPLVVTNGQIVGTWRKKIAASGVTCEASLFEEPNTAAARTRAEKTQRDFERAVADYARFLELPVRPEPTPNR
;
A
#
# COMPACT_ATOMS: atom_id res chain seq x y z
N MET A 1 15.01 2.42 3.26
CA MET A 1 15.54 1.32 4.10
C MET A 1 14.38 0.49 4.64
N ILE A 2 14.58 -0.81 4.89
CA ILE A 2 13.57 -1.74 5.44
C ILE A 2 14.13 -2.45 6.68
N SER A 3 13.29 -2.74 7.67
CA SER A 3 13.69 -3.56 8.82
C SER A 3 13.79 -5.04 8.45
N ALA A 4 14.70 -5.79 9.09
CA ALA A 4 14.93 -7.20 8.78
C ALA A 4 13.66 -8.06 8.94
N GLU A 5 12.85 -7.77 9.95
CA GLU A 5 11.54 -8.40 10.21
C GLU A 5 10.55 -8.28 9.05
N ASN A 6 10.63 -7.21 8.25
CA ASN A 6 9.71 -6.96 7.14
C ASN A 6 10.26 -7.41 5.79
N LEU A 7 11.49 -7.92 5.73
CA LEU A 7 12.14 -8.29 4.47
C LEU A 7 11.34 -9.36 3.72
N LEU A 8 10.83 -10.38 4.40
CA LEU A 8 10.03 -11.45 3.77
C LEU A 8 8.65 -10.98 3.29
N ARG A 9 8.12 -9.89 3.84
CA ARG A 9 6.87 -9.27 3.35
C ARG A 9 7.12 -8.54 2.02
N VAL A 10 8.35 -8.08 1.79
CA VAL A 10 8.75 -7.32 0.60
C VAL A 10 9.36 -8.19 -0.49
N VAL A 11 10.16 -9.18 -0.13
CA VAL A 11 10.75 -10.18 -1.04
C VAL A 11 10.35 -11.58 -0.57
N PRO A 12 9.12 -12.03 -0.87
CA PRO A 12 8.68 -13.37 -0.50
C PRO A 12 9.61 -14.42 -1.10
N GLY A 13 10.10 -15.35 -0.29
CA GLY A 13 10.99 -16.42 -0.72
C GLY A 13 12.42 -15.98 -1.09
N LEU A 14 12.78 -14.71 -0.88
CA LEU A 14 14.13 -14.16 -1.11
C LEU A 14 14.69 -14.40 -2.52
N ASN A 15 13.82 -14.53 -3.52
CA ASN A 15 14.19 -14.83 -4.91
C ASN A 15 14.50 -13.58 -5.75
N GLY A 16 14.62 -12.41 -5.13
CA GLY A 16 14.86 -11.13 -5.79
C GLY A 16 13.62 -10.47 -6.42
N ILE A 17 12.43 -11.06 -6.28
CA ILE A 17 11.17 -10.45 -6.74
C ILE A 17 10.57 -9.61 -5.61
N PHE A 18 10.43 -8.31 -5.87
CA PHE A 18 9.85 -7.36 -4.92
C PHE A 18 8.35 -7.18 -5.21
N VAL A 19 7.54 -7.25 -4.16
CA VAL A 19 6.14 -6.83 -4.25
C VAL A 19 6.04 -5.29 -4.29
N PRO A 20 4.92 -4.71 -4.73
CA PRO A 20 4.76 -3.26 -4.74
C PRO A 20 4.88 -2.67 -3.32
N LEU A 21 5.63 -1.58 -3.19
CA LEU A 21 6.05 -0.99 -1.92
C LEU A 21 5.31 0.32 -1.63
N VAL A 22 4.98 0.53 -0.35
CA VAL A 22 4.60 1.83 0.18
C VAL A 22 5.84 2.43 0.83
N VAL A 23 6.26 3.60 0.34
CA VAL A 23 7.49 4.27 0.77
C VAL A 23 7.18 5.67 1.26
N THR A 24 7.69 6.02 2.43
CA THR A 24 7.58 7.36 3.03
C THR A 24 8.94 7.80 3.54
N ASN A 25 9.38 9.00 3.19
CA ASN A 25 10.68 9.55 3.60
C ASN A 25 11.86 8.59 3.35
N GLY A 26 11.84 7.85 2.23
CA GLY A 26 12.87 6.85 1.89
C GLY A 26 12.81 5.55 2.70
N GLN A 27 11.82 5.35 3.57
CA GLN A 27 11.60 4.14 4.34
C GLN A 27 10.45 3.32 3.76
N ILE A 28 10.62 2.01 3.66
CA ILE A 28 9.53 1.09 3.29
C ILE A 28 8.67 0.88 4.52
N VAL A 29 7.41 1.32 4.44
CA VAL A 29 6.46 1.30 5.58
C VAL A 29 5.31 0.31 5.36
N GLY A 30 5.24 -0.30 4.18
CA GLY A 30 4.20 -1.23 3.83
C GLY A 30 4.40 -1.83 2.45
N THR A 31 3.50 -2.72 2.10
CA THR A 31 3.30 -3.21 0.74
C THR A 31 1.95 -2.74 0.24
N TRP A 32 1.71 -2.81 -1.06
CA TRP A 32 0.37 -2.59 -1.59
C TRP A 32 0.04 -3.59 -2.68
N ARG A 33 -1.26 -3.77 -2.92
CA ARG A 33 -1.80 -4.58 -3.99
C ARG A 33 -2.64 -3.69 -4.90
N LYS A 34 -2.75 -4.10 -6.15
CA LYS A 34 -3.59 -3.44 -7.14
C LYS A 34 -4.35 -4.45 -7.97
N LYS A 35 -5.58 -4.09 -8.34
CA LYS A 35 -6.39 -4.79 -9.33
C LYS A 35 -6.81 -3.78 -10.39
N ILE A 36 -6.45 -4.05 -11.62
CA ILE A 36 -6.77 -3.21 -12.78
C ILE A 36 -7.81 -3.93 -13.61
N ALA A 37 -8.90 -3.25 -13.92
CA ALA A 37 -9.94 -3.70 -14.84
C ALA A 37 -10.39 -2.54 -15.73
N ALA A 38 -11.10 -2.84 -16.82
CA ALA A 38 -11.66 -1.79 -17.68
C ALA A 38 -12.58 -0.81 -16.92
N SER A 39 -13.21 -1.27 -15.83
CA SER A 39 -14.08 -0.44 -14.99
C SER A 39 -13.34 0.45 -13.99
N GLY A 40 -12.03 0.28 -13.80
CA GLY A 40 -11.21 1.07 -12.89
C GLY A 40 -10.08 0.31 -12.21
N VAL A 41 -9.39 0.99 -11.30
CA VAL A 41 -8.32 0.44 -10.47
C VAL A 41 -8.71 0.44 -8.99
N THR A 42 -8.48 -0.68 -8.32
CA THR A 42 -8.56 -0.82 -6.87
C THR A 42 -7.16 -1.01 -6.32
N CYS A 43 -6.81 -0.28 -5.27
CA CYS A 43 -5.52 -0.38 -4.60
C CYS A 43 -5.71 -0.50 -3.09
N GLU A 44 -4.90 -1.33 -2.44
CA GLU A 44 -4.96 -1.57 -1.00
C GLU A 44 -3.55 -1.54 -0.44
N ALA A 45 -3.34 -0.78 0.64
CA ALA A 45 -2.08 -0.73 1.37
C ALA A 45 -2.13 -1.65 2.60
N SER A 46 -1.06 -2.42 2.80
CA SER A 46 -0.83 -3.20 4.01
C SER A 46 0.41 -2.64 4.73
N LEU A 47 0.16 -1.78 5.72
CA LEU A 47 1.22 -1.14 6.49
C LEU A 47 1.90 -2.12 7.46
N PHE A 48 3.16 -1.87 7.77
CA PHE A 48 3.95 -2.74 8.63
C PHE A 48 3.77 -2.45 10.12
N GLU A 49 3.67 -1.17 10.48
CA GLU A 49 3.47 -0.74 11.85
C GLU A 49 2.03 -1.03 12.31
N GLU A 50 1.90 -1.72 13.43
CA GLU A 50 0.60 -1.93 14.06
C GLU A 50 0.12 -0.65 14.78
N PRO A 51 -1.15 -0.25 14.65
CA PRO A 51 -1.69 0.98 15.23
C PRO A 51 -2.03 0.85 16.74
N ASN A 52 -1.14 0.25 17.52
CA ASN A 52 -1.35 -0.05 18.95
C ASN A 52 -1.18 1.17 19.88
N THR A 53 -0.43 2.19 19.44
CA THR A 53 -0.27 3.47 20.16
C THR A 53 -0.96 4.62 19.43
N ALA A 54 -1.25 5.72 20.14
CA ALA A 54 -1.82 6.92 19.52
C ALA A 54 -0.90 7.49 18.42
N ALA A 55 0.41 7.52 18.65
CA ALA A 55 1.38 8.00 17.67
C ALA A 55 1.44 7.10 16.42
N ALA A 56 1.40 5.77 16.60
CA ALA A 56 1.34 4.81 15.50
C ALA A 56 0.05 4.97 14.68
N ARG A 57 -1.11 5.15 15.34
CA ARG A 57 -2.38 5.46 14.67
C ARG A 57 -2.29 6.71 13.80
N THR A 58 -1.79 7.82 14.37
CA THR A 58 -1.65 9.07 13.63
C THR A 58 -0.74 8.92 12.41
N ARG A 59 0.38 8.18 12.52
CA ARG A 59 1.25 7.89 11.39
C ARG A 59 0.58 7.01 10.34
N ALA A 60 -0.12 5.96 10.75
CA ALA A 60 -0.84 5.05 9.86
C ALA A 60 -1.92 5.80 9.07
N GLU A 61 -2.74 6.62 9.75
CA GLU A 61 -3.76 7.46 9.12
C GLU A 61 -3.18 8.47 8.13
N LYS A 62 -2.06 9.12 8.49
CA LYS A 62 -1.36 10.01 7.56
C LYS A 62 -0.86 9.26 6.33
N THR A 63 -0.22 8.11 6.53
CA THR A 63 0.31 7.28 5.45
C THR A 63 -0.81 6.78 4.54
N GLN A 64 -1.96 6.43 5.11
CA GLN A 64 -3.14 6.02 4.37
C GLN A 64 -3.69 7.14 3.48
N ARG A 65 -3.82 8.37 4.02
CA ARG A 65 -4.24 9.54 3.21
C ARG A 65 -3.25 9.88 2.10
N ASP A 66 -1.95 9.79 2.38
CA ASP A 66 -0.90 10.04 1.39
C ASP A 66 -0.93 8.94 0.29
N PHE A 67 -1.18 7.69 0.68
CA PHE A 67 -1.37 6.57 -0.26
C PHE A 67 -2.59 6.78 -1.15
N GLU A 68 -3.74 7.19 -0.62
CA GLU A 68 -4.96 7.48 -1.40
C GLU A 68 -4.72 8.56 -2.46
N ARG A 69 -3.96 9.60 -2.13
CA ARG A 69 -3.54 10.62 -3.11
C ARG A 69 -2.66 10.03 -4.21
N ALA A 70 -1.68 9.21 -3.84
CA ALA A 70 -0.80 8.54 -4.81
C ALA A 70 -1.57 7.54 -5.69
N VAL A 71 -2.60 6.87 -5.16
CA VAL A 71 -3.50 6.00 -5.92
C VAL A 71 -4.29 6.80 -6.96
N ALA A 72 -4.76 8.00 -6.62
CA ALA A 72 -5.42 8.88 -7.58
C ALA A 72 -4.49 9.26 -8.75
N ASP A 73 -3.22 9.58 -8.47
CA ASP A 73 -2.23 9.84 -9.52
C ASP A 73 -1.92 8.62 -10.37
N TYR A 74 -1.79 7.44 -9.74
CA TYR A 74 -1.58 6.18 -10.45
C TYR A 74 -2.77 5.83 -11.35
N ALA A 75 -3.99 6.04 -10.87
CA ALA A 75 -5.22 5.83 -11.64
C ALA A 75 -5.30 6.78 -12.84
N ARG A 76 -4.97 8.06 -12.62
CA ARG A 76 -4.86 9.06 -13.69
C ARG A 76 -3.82 8.68 -14.73
N PHE A 77 -2.66 8.18 -14.31
CA PHE A 77 -1.62 7.67 -15.22
C PHE A 77 -2.11 6.51 -16.09
N LEU A 78 -2.97 5.65 -15.55
CA LEU A 78 -3.58 4.54 -16.28
C LEU A 78 -4.82 4.94 -17.09
N GLU A 79 -5.27 6.20 -17.02
CA GLU A 79 -6.53 6.67 -17.61
C GLU A 79 -7.76 5.89 -17.13
N LEU A 80 -7.73 5.43 -15.88
CA LEU A 80 -8.79 4.65 -15.24
C LEU A 80 -9.28 5.33 -13.97
N PRO A 81 -10.59 5.22 -13.63
CA PRO A 81 -11.08 5.75 -12.36
C PRO A 81 -10.62 4.89 -11.18
N VAL A 82 -10.45 5.51 -10.00
CA VAL A 82 -10.27 4.78 -8.73
C VAL A 82 -11.59 4.13 -8.34
N ARG A 83 -11.53 2.86 -7.93
CA ARG A 83 -12.65 2.13 -7.36
C ARG A 83 -12.35 1.76 -5.92
N PRO A 84 -13.34 1.89 -5.02
CA PRO A 84 -13.18 1.36 -3.66
C PRO A 84 -12.94 -0.15 -3.73
N GLU A 85 -12.25 -0.68 -2.73
CA GLU A 85 -12.14 -2.13 -2.60
C GLU A 85 -13.54 -2.72 -2.41
N PRO A 86 -13.90 -3.80 -3.13
CA PRO A 86 -15.18 -4.46 -2.92
C PRO A 86 -15.24 -4.98 -1.48
N THR A 87 -16.25 -4.54 -0.72
CA THR A 87 -16.52 -5.09 0.60
C THR A 87 -16.67 -6.61 0.48
N PRO A 88 -15.93 -7.43 1.26
CA PRO A 88 -16.10 -8.87 1.21
C PRO A 88 -17.56 -9.20 1.52
N ASN A 89 -18.19 -10.02 0.67
CA ASN A 89 -19.54 -10.51 0.90
C ASN A 89 -19.59 -11.21 2.26
N ARG A 90 -20.50 -10.75 3.11
CA ARG A 90 -20.74 -11.28 4.45
C ARG A 90 -21.41 -12.65 4.39
#